data_AF-A0A537MYX8-F1
#
_entry.id   AF-A0A537MYX8-F1
#
_cell.length_a   1.000
_cell.length_b   1.000
_cell.length_c   1.000
_cell.angle_alpha   90.00
_cell.angle_beta   90.00
_cell.angle_gamma   90.00
#
_symmetry.space_group_name_H-M   'P 1'
#
loop_
_entity.id
_entity.type
_entity.pdbx_description
1 polymer ?
#
loop_
_entity_poly.entity_id
_entity_poly.type
_entity_poly.pdbx_seq_one_letter_code
_entity_poly.pdbx_strand_id
1 'polypeptide(L)'
;PLAGQTLWTAGTVLAGFAVAAAFAIPLAMLIVVSPTLERLLYPPMVATQSIPKIALAPLFIVWFGFGVTPKVAVAFLIAFFPIVIDTIVGLRSIDPAMIQLARSMGAPSYRIFLKLRLPHALPMIFGGLKVASSLAVVGALTGEFVGSDKGLGYRQWPWLSSI
;
A
#
# COMPACT_ATOMS: atom_id res chain seq x y z
N PRO A 1 6.78 24.75 -17.42
CA PRO A 1 7.52 24.86 -16.14
C PRO A 1 7.64 23.50 -15.45
N LEU A 2 8.87 23.02 -15.22
CA LEU A 2 9.17 21.73 -14.58
C LEU A 2 8.52 21.60 -13.18
N ALA A 3 8.39 22.71 -12.45
CA ALA A 3 7.75 22.78 -11.13
C ALA A 3 6.23 22.47 -11.13
N GLY A 4 5.52 22.75 -12.24
CA GLY A 4 4.08 22.46 -12.34
C GLY A 4 3.79 20.99 -12.60
N GLN A 5 4.70 20.29 -13.30
CA GLN A 5 4.56 18.86 -13.59
C GLN A 5 4.88 18.01 -12.36
N THR A 6 5.90 18.39 -11.57
CA THR A 6 6.22 17.71 -10.31
C THR A 6 5.11 17.84 -9.27
N LEU A 7 4.44 18.99 -9.18
CA LEU A 7 3.27 19.19 -8.29
C LEU A 7 2.08 18.32 -8.69
N TRP A 8 1.83 18.20 -10.00
CA TRP A 8 0.76 17.34 -10.51
C TRP A 8 1.04 15.86 -10.22
N THR A 9 2.26 15.39 -10.46
CA THR A 9 2.65 14.02 -10.12
C THR A 9 2.59 13.77 -8.62
N ALA A 10 3.11 14.68 -7.78
CA ALA A 10 3.03 14.56 -6.32
C ALA A 10 1.58 14.42 -5.83
N GLY A 11 0.64 15.19 -6.40
CA GLY A 11 -0.79 15.06 -6.12
C GLY A 11 -1.34 13.69 -6.48
N THR A 12 -0.93 13.12 -7.61
CA THR A 12 -1.38 11.76 -8.02
C THR A 12 -0.81 10.66 -7.12
N VAL A 13 0.42 10.80 -6.63
CA VAL A 13 1.01 9.86 -5.66
C VAL A 13 0.23 9.89 -4.34
N LEU A 14 -0.02 11.10 -3.83
CA LEU A 14 -0.78 11.30 -2.60
C LEU A 14 -2.20 10.74 -2.72
N ALA A 15 -2.85 10.93 -3.86
CA ALA A 15 -4.17 10.36 -4.13
C ALA A 15 -4.12 8.82 -4.13
N GLY A 16 -3.19 8.20 -4.86
CA GLY A 16 -3.04 6.74 -4.89
C GLY A 16 -2.73 6.14 -3.52
N PHE A 17 -1.89 6.82 -2.74
CA PHE A 17 -1.57 6.46 -1.36
C PHE A 17 -2.76 6.60 -0.42
N ALA A 18 -3.50 7.71 -0.50
CA ALA A 18 -4.67 7.96 0.33
C ALA A 18 -5.77 6.92 0.06
N VAL A 19 -5.99 6.59 -1.22
CA VAL A 19 -6.90 5.51 -1.62
C VAL A 19 -6.38 4.17 -1.09
N ALA A 20 -5.08 3.87 -1.22
CA ALA A 20 -4.51 2.64 -0.67
C ALA A 20 -4.74 2.52 0.83
N ALA A 21 -4.47 3.55 1.61
CA ALA A 21 -4.69 3.57 3.04
C ALA A 21 -6.18 3.40 3.40
N ALA A 22 -7.06 4.11 2.70
CA ALA A 22 -8.51 4.06 2.91
C ALA A 22 -9.12 2.68 2.64
N PHE A 23 -8.54 1.90 1.72
CA PHE A 23 -8.99 0.52 1.45
C PHE A 23 -8.24 -0.53 2.28
N ALA A 24 -6.93 -0.36 2.49
CA ALA A 24 -6.08 -1.32 3.18
C ALA A 24 -6.45 -1.46 4.66
N ILE A 25 -6.66 -0.34 5.35
CA ILE A 25 -6.94 -0.34 6.79
C ILE A 25 -8.27 -1.06 7.10
N PRO A 26 -9.41 -0.76 6.45
CA PRO A 26 -10.64 -1.49 6.67
C PRO A 26 -10.54 -2.97 6.28
N LEU A 27 -9.85 -3.30 5.18
CA LEU A 27 -9.67 -4.69 4.79
C LEU A 27 -8.87 -5.47 5.84
N ALA A 28 -7.78 -4.89 6.36
CA ALA A 28 -6.99 -5.48 7.42
C ALA A 28 -7.82 -5.72 8.69
N MET A 29 -8.66 -4.75 9.08
CA MET A 29 -9.58 -4.91 10.21
C MET A 29 -10.56 -6.06 9.98
N LEU A 30 -11.13 -6.18 8.77
CA LEU A 30 -12.04 -7.26 8.41
C LEU A 30 -11.36 -8.63 8.47
N ILE A 31 -10.11 -8.71 7.98
CA ILE A 31 -9.28 -9.92 8.04
C ILE A 31 -9.00 -10.33 9.49
N VAL A 32 -8.74 -9.38 10.39
CA VAL A 32 -8.46 -9.68 11.81
C VAL A 32 -9.73 -10.11 12.56
N VAL A 33 -10.89 -9.59 12.19
CA VAL A 33 -12.17 -9.96 12.82
C VAL A 33 -12.70 -11.30 12.30
N SER A 34 -12.41 -11.67 11.04
CA SER A 34 -12.91 -12.89 10.42
C SER A 34 -11.82 -13.98 10.27
N PRO A 35 -11.90 -15.09 11.05
CA PRO A 35 -10.94 -16.20 10.96
C PRO A 35 -10.90 -16.86 9.58
N THR A 36 -12.00 -16.82 8.84
CA THR A 36 -12.09 -17.37 7.48
C THR A 36 -11.29 -16.51 6.50
N LEU A 37 -11.47 -15.18 6.54
CA LEU A 37 -10.69 -14.27 5.69
C LEU A 37 -9.21 -14.33 6.03
N GLU A 38 -8.86 -14.46 7.30
CA GLU A 38 -7.47 -14.63 7.72
C GLU A 38 -6.82 -15.84 7.06
N ARG A 39 -7.42 -17.02 7.16
CA ARG A 39 -6.84 -18.25 6.59
C ARG A 39 -6.71 -18.17 5.07
N LEU A 40 -7.61 -17.46 4.40
CA LEU A 40 -7.62 -17.33 2.95
C LEU A 40 -6.68 -16.23 2.43
N LEU A 41 -6.66 -15.06 3.08
CA LEU A 41 -5.98 -13.87 2.58
C LEU A 41 -4.60 -13.66 3.19
N TYR A 42 -4.35 -14.10 4.43
CA TYR A 42 -3.07 -13.86 5.08
C TYR A 42 -1.90 -14.56 4.35
N PRO A 43 -1.96 -15.86 3.99
CA PRO A 43 -0.88 -16.53 3.28
C PRO A 43 -0.50 -15.88 1.93
N PRO A 44 -1.44 -15.60 1.01
CA PRO A 44 -1.09 -14.96 -0.26
C PRO A 44 -0.60 -13.52 -0.08
N MET A 45 -1.08 -12.80 0.94
CA MET A 45 -0.59 -11.44 1.21
C MET A 45 0.89 -11.43 1.61
N VAL A 46 1.30 -12.33 2.49
CA VAL A 46 2.71 -12.47 2.90
C VAL A 46 3.55 -12.91 1.70
N ALA A 47 3.08 -13.88 0.91
CA ALA A 47 3.78 -14.31 -0.31
C ALA A 47 3.96 -13.18 -1.33
N THR A 48 2.98 -12.26 -1.42
CA THR A 48 3.05 -11.10 -2.32
C THR A 48 4.13 -10.10 -1.91
N GLN A 49 4.64 -10.13 -0.67
CA GLN A 49 5.77 -9.27 -0.29
C GLN A 49 7.07 -9.67 -1.00
N SER A 50 7.23 -10.94 -1.37
CA SER A 50 8.42 -11.41 -2.11
C SER A 50 8.37 -11.07 -3.59
N ILE A 51 7.19 -10.73 -4.13
CA ILE A 51 7.03 -10.36 -5.54
C ILE A 51 7.48 -8.91 -5.71
N PRO A 52 8.41 -8.62 -6.63
CA PRO A 52 8.78 -7.25 -6.96
C PRO A 52 7.60 -6.58 -7.69
N LYS A 53 6.70 -5.95 -6.93
CA LYS A 53 5.48 -5.29 -7.43
C LYS A 53 5.77 -4.22 -8.50
N ILE A 54 6.96 -3.64 -8.46
CA ILE A 54 7.47 -2.67 -9.45
C ILE A 54 7.45 -3.27 -10.86
N ALA A 55 7.69 -4.58 -11.00
CA ALA A 55 7.67 -5.28 -12.29
C ALA A 55 6.28 -5.34 -12.95
N LEU A 56 5.20 -5.02 -12.20
CA LEU A 56 3.84 -4.98 -12.75
C LEU A 56 3.54 -3.66 -13.49
N ALA A 57 4.38 -2.64 -13.36
CA ALA A 57 4.14 -1.33 -13.99
C ALA A 57 3.92 -1.39 -15.52
N PRO A 58 4.72 -2.13 -16.32
CA PRO A 58 4.48 -2.27 -17.76
C PRO A 58 3.13 -2.92 -18.08
N LEU A 59 2.70 -3.89 -17.26
CA LEU A 59 1.42 -4.57 -17.43
C LEU A 59 0.24 -3.59 -17.27
N PHE A 60 0.32 -2.71 -16.27
CA PHE A 60 -0.69 -1.66 -16.08
C PHE A 60 -0.75 -0.68 -17.25
N ILE A 61 0.37 -0.38 -17.89
CA ILE A 61 0.41 0.48 -19.08
C ILE A 61 -0.23 -0.21 -20.29
N VAL A 62 0.01 -1.52 -20.47
CA VAL A 62 -0.64 -2.28 -21.54
C VAL A 62 -2.16 -2.34 -21.35
N TRP A 63 -2.64 -2.47 -20.12
CA TRP A 63 -4.08 -2.54 -19.84
C TRP A 63 -4.80 -1.18 -19.84
N PHE A 64 -4.22 -0.18 -19.19
CA PHE A 64 -4.87 1.12 -18.98
C PHE A 64 -4.39 2.20 -19.95
N GLY A 65 -3.42 1.90 -20.80
CA GLY A 65 -2.79 2.85 -21.73
C GLY A 65 -1.80 3.79 -21.03
N PHE A 66 -1.40 4.84 -21.73
CA PHE A 66 -0.56 5.91 -21.18
C PHE A 66 -1.40 6.95 -20.44
N GLY A 67 -0.87 7.50 -19.35
CA GLY A 67 -1.53 8.59 -18.62
C GLY A 67 -1.35 8.53 -17.11
N VAL A 68 -2.30 9.12 -16.39
CA VAL A 68 -2.28 9.22 -14.92
C VAL A 68 -2.78 7.94 -14.25
N THR A 69 -3.76 7.26 -14.85
CA THR A 69 -4.39 6.05 -14.29
C THR A 69 -3.40 4.92 -13.96
N PRO A 70 -2.47 4.52 -14.84
CA PRO A 70 -1.50 3.47 -14.52
C PRO A 70 -0.55 3.88 -13.39
N LYS A 71 -0.19 5.18 -13.31
CA LYS A 71 0.69 5.70 -12.25
C LYS A 71 0.04 5.60 -10.87
N VAL A 72 -1.23 6.00 -10.79
CA VAL A 72 -2.03 5.90 -9.56
C VAL A 72 -2.24 4.43 -9.18
N ALA A 73 -2.52 3.55 -10.15
CA ALA A 73 -2.71 2.12 -9.90
C ALA A 73 -1.45 1.44 -9.34
N VAL A 74 -0.27 1.75 -9.91
CA VAL A 74 1.01 1.22 -9.42
C VAL A 74 1.34 1.75 -8.02
N ALA A 75 1.15 3.05 -7.79
CA ALA A 75 1.35 3.64 -6.46
C ALA A 75 0.40 3.03 -5.41
N PHE A 76 -0.87 2.84 -5.78
CA PHE A 76 -1.86 2.16 -4.95
C PHE A 76 -1.41 0.75 -4.60
N LEU A 77 -1.05 -0.06 -5.61
CA LEU A 77 -0.70 -1.47 -5.41
C LEU A 77 0.51 -1.63 -4.50
N ILE A 78 1.54 -0.80 -4.73
CA ILE A 78 2.78 -0.86 -3.96
C ILE A 78 2.53 -0.45 -2.50
N ALA A 79 1.72 0.58 -2.25
CA ALA A 79 1.39 1.06 -0.91
C ALA A 79 0.39 0.16 -0.17
N PHE A 80 -0.55 -0.44 -0.89
CA PHE A 80 -1.67 -1.20 -0.30
C PHE A 80 -1.20 -2.39 0.54
N PHE A 81 -0.37 -3.27 -0.01
CA PHE A 81 0.07 -4.49 0.68
C PHE A 81 0.80 -4.27 2.00
N PRO A 82 1.85 -3.42 2.10
CA PRO A 82 2.53 -3.19 3.37
C PRO A 82 1.58 -2.58 4.41
N ILE A 83 0.69 -1.65 4.02
CA ILE A 83 -0.31 -1.10 4.95
C ILE A 83 -1.22 -2.21 5.50
N VAL A 84 -1.71 -3.11 4.66
CA VAL A 84 -2.55 -4.22 5.14
C VAL A 84 -1.78 -5.12 6.10
N ILE A 85 -0.57 -5.56 5.72
CA ILE A 85 0.21 -6.51 6.54
C ILE A 85 0.54 -5.88 7.89
N ASP A 86 1.07 -4.67 7.91
CA ASP A 86 1.46 -4.00 9.16
C ASP A 86 0.25 -3.70 10.05
N THR A 87 -0.91 -3.42 9.45
CA THR A 87 -2.16 -3.29 10.20
C THR A 87 -2.60 -4.62 10.81
N ILE A 88 -2.53 -5.74 10.07
CA ILE A 88 -2.86 -7.07 10.58
C ILE A 88 -1.92 -7.47 11.71
N VAL A 89 -0.61 -7.32 11.51
CA VAL A 89 0.41 -7.64 12.51
C VAL A 89 0.23 -6.75 13.74
N GLY A 90 -0.05 -5.45 13.55
CA GLY A 90 -0.26 -4.50 14.63
C GLY A 90 -1.47 -4.87 15.49
N LEU A 91 -2.59 -5.21 14.86
CA LEU A 91 -3.83 -5.62 15.55
C LEU A 91 -3.68 -6.95 16.30
N ARG A 92 -2.66 -7.76 15.97
CA ARG A 92 -2.34 -9.05 16.60
C ARG A 92 -1.18 -8.98 17.60
N SER A 93 -0.44 -7.88 17.61
CA SER A 93 0.73 -7.70 18.47
C SER A 93 0.42 -7.67 19.98
N ILE A 94 -0.85 -7.52 20.34
CA ILE A 94 -1.27 -7.43 21.74
C ILE A 94 -1.10 -8.77 22.47
N ASP A 95 -0.60 -8.71 23.70
CA ASP A 95 -0.45 -9.88 24.55
C ASP A 95 -1.82 -10.57 24.79
N PRO A 96 -1.95 -11.88 24.49
CA PRO A 96 -3.13 -12.66 24.83
C PRO A 96 -3.55 -12.56 26.30
N ALA A 97 -2.60 -12.41 27.24
CA ALA A 97 -2.89 -12.26 28.67
C ALA A 97 -3.68 -10.98 28.95
N MET A 98 -3.37 -9.88 28.25
CA MET A 98 -4.08 -8.61 28.39
C MET A 98 -5.53 -8.70 27.86
N ILE A 99 -5.74 -9.47 26.80
CA ILE A 99 -7.08 -9.80 26.30
C ILE A 99 -7.85 -10.66 27.31
N GLN A 100 -7.21 -11.68 27.89
CA GLN A 100 -7.83 -12.56 28.88
C GLN A 100 -8.23 -11.79 30.14
N LEU A 101 -7.36 -10.91 30.64
CA LEU A 101 -7.65 -10.04 31.77
C LEU A 101 -8.87 -9.14 31.49
N ALA A 102 -8.91 -8.50 30.32
CA ALA A 102 -10.04 -7.66 29.94
C ALA A 102 -11.35 -8.46 29.85
N ARG A 103 -11.31 -9.70 29.35
CA ARG A 103 -12.48 -10.61 29.34
C ARG A 103 -12.93 -10.98 30.75
N SER A 104 -12.00 -11.30 31.66
CA SER A 104 -12.31 -11.60 33.07
C SER A 104 -12.94 -10.42 33.81
N MET A 105 -12.63 -9.19 33.40
CA MET A 105 -13.28 -7.96 33.89
C MET A 105 -14.63 -7.67 33.21
N GLY A 106 -15.16 -8.60 32.40
CA GLY A 106 -16.45 -8.46 31.72
C GLY A 106 -16.43 -7.56 30.48
N ALA A 107 -15.25 -7.26 29.90
CA ALA A 107 -15.19 -6.45 28.68
C ALA A 107 -15.71 -7.24 27.46
N PRO A 108 -16.71 -6.73 26.73
CA PRO A 108 -17.20 -7.37 25.52
C PRO A 108 -16.17 -7.27 24.38
N SER A 109 -16.22 -8.19 23.41
CA SER A 109 -15.22 -8.31 22.34
C SER A 109 -15.03 -7.02 21.53
N TYR A 110 -16.09 -6.26 21.27
CA TYR A 110 -15.99 -4.97 20.56
C TYR A 110 -15.19 -3.92 21.37
N ARG A 111 -15.31 -3.94 22.70
CA ARG A 111 -14.59 -3.01 23.59
C ARG A 111 -13.12 -3.40 23.67
N ILE A 112 -12.82 -4.70 23.71
CA ILE A 112 -11.43 -5.20 23.62
C ILE A 112 -10.82 -4.79 22.28
N PHE A 113 -11.57 -4.89 21.17
CA PHE A 113 -11.07 -4.46 19.87
C PHE A 113 -10.80 -2.95 19.83
N LEU A 114 -11.79 -2.11 20.17
CA LEU A 114 -11.68 -0.65 20.05
C LEU A 114 -10.76 0.00 21.09
N LYS A 115 -10.69 -0.53 22.32
CA LYS A 115 -9.92 0.08 23.42
C LYS A 115 -8.58 -0.59 23.71
N LEU A 116 -8.37 -1.82 23.25
CA LEU A 116 -7.14 -2.57 23.48
C LEU A 116 -6.39 -2.79 22.17
N ARG A 117 -6.99 -3.49 21.20
CA ARG A 117 -6.31 -3.84 19.94
C ARG A 117 -5.99 -2.62 19.07
N LEU A 118 -6.98 -1.76 18.83
CA LEU A 118 -6.82 -0.63 17.92
C LEU A 118 -5.77 0.40 18.42
N PRO A 119 -5.78 0.84 19.69
CA PRO A 119 -4.77 1.75 20.22
C PRO A 119 -3.36 1.15 20.24
N HIS A 120 -3.25 -0.16 20.50
CA HIS A 120 -1.97 -0.86 20.49
C HIS A 120 -1.42 -1.06 19.08
N ALA A 121 -2.29 -1.20 18.09
CA ALA A 121 -1.91 -1.36 16.69
C ALA A 121 -1.53 -0.04 16.00
N LEU A 122 -2.05 1.09 16.48
CA LEU A 122 -1.84 2.43 15.90
C LEU A 122 -0.37 2.74 15.57
N PRO A 123 0.61 2.53 16.47
CA PRO A 123 2.02 2.76 16.16
C PRO A 123 2.52 1.94 14.96
N MET A 124 2.09 0.69 14.84
CA MET A 124 2.48 -0.18 13.73
C MET A 124 1.75 0.18 12.43
N ILE A 125 0.48 0.58 12.51
CA ILE A 125 -0.28 1.13 11.37
C ILE A 125 0.45 2.36 10.81
N PHE A 126 0.88 3.29 11.68
CA PHE A 126 1.70 4.44 11.26
C PHE A 126 3.06 4.04 10.71
N GLY A 127 3.67 2.97 11.24
CA GLY A 127 4.88 2.36 10.69
C GLY A 127 4.68 1.92 9.24
N GLY A 128 3.63 1.14 8.97
CA GLY A 128 3.31 0.70 7.61
C GLY A 128 2.92 1.84 6.69
N LEU A 129 2.20 2.83 7.21
CA LEU A 129 1.85 4.05 6.47
C LEU A 129 3.11 4.86 6.08
N LYS A 130 4.12 4.93 6.96
CA LYS A 130 5.42 5.56 6.70
C LYS A 130 6.25 4.80 5.66
N VAL A 131 6.28 3.48 5.73
CA VAL A 131 6.97 2.65 4.72
C VAL A 131 6.28 2.78 3.37
N ALA A 132 4.95 2.67 3.35
CA ALA A 132 4.15 2.77 2.16
C ALA A 132 4.22 4.14 1.49
N SER A 133 4.37 5.24 2.24
CA SER A 133 4.54 6.56 1.65
C SER A 133 5.84 6.68 0.87
N SER A 134 6.94 6.12 1.39
CA SER A 134 8.23 6.07 0.70
C SER A 134 8.15 5.20 -0.57
N LEU A 135 7.49 4.04 -0.48
CA LEU A 135 7.31 3.14 -1.62
C LEU A 135 6.36 3.70 -2.68
N ALA A 136 5.35 4.48 -2.29
CA ALA A 136 4.43 5.14 -3.23
C ALA A 136 5.17 6.14 -4.12
N VAL A 137 6.12 6.90 -3.55
CA VAL A 137 6.99 7.81 -4.32
C VAL A 137 7.81 7.04 -5.34
N VAL A 138 8.43 5.92 -4.94
CA VAL A 138 9.20 5.05 -5.85
C VAL A 138 8.31 4.47 -6.96
N GLY A 139 7.10 4.03 -6.62
CA GLY A 139 6.13 3.50 -7.57
C GLY A 139 5.69 4.53 -8.60
N ALA A 140 5.43 5.77 -8.16
CA ALA A 140 5.06 6.86 -9.05
C ALA A 140 6.20 7.26 -10.00
N LEU A 141 7.43 7.36 -9.48
CA LEU A 141 8.62 7.60 -10.30
C LEU A 141 8.77 6.49 -11.36
N THR A 142 8.63 5.23 -10.96
CA THR A 142 8.67 4.10 -11.89
C THR A 142 7.58 4.22 -12.97
N GLY A 143 6.36 4.57 -12.59
CA GLY A 143 5.26 4.81 -13.54
C GLY A 143 5.53 5.96 -14.52
N GLU A 144 6.28 6.98 -14.10
CA GLU A 144 6.77 8.03 -15.02
C GLU A 144 7.83 7.51 -16.00
N PHE A 145 8.75 6.64 -15.56
CA PHE A 145 9.79 6.09 -16.43
C PHE A 145 9.22 5.14 -17.49
N VAL A 146 8.24 4.30 -17.14
CA VAL A 146 7.69 3.29 -18.04
C VAL A 146 6.55 3.84 -18.91
N GLY A 147 5.79 4.83 -18.42
CA GLY A 147 4.53 5.29 -19.02
C GLY A 147 4.49 6.73 -19.49
N SER A 148 5.64 7.35 -19.82
CA SER A 148 5.65 8.73 -20.31
C SER A 148 5.95 8.85 -21.80
N ASP A 149 5.00 9.42 -22.55
CA ASP A 149 5.19 9.99 -23.89
C ASP A 149 6.08 11.26 -23.89
N LYS A 150 6.56 11.72 -22.74
CA LYS A 150 7.59 12.78 -22.60
C LYS A 150 8.55 12.49 -21.43
N GLY A 151 9.81 12.22 -21.73
CA GLY A 151 10.87 11.99 -20.73
C GLY A 151 12.21 11.64 -21.40
N LEU A 152 13.31 11.76 -20.65
CA LEU A 152 14.69 11.64 -21.16
C LEU A 152 15.00 10.31 -21.87
N GLY A 153 14.30 9.21 -21.53
CA GLY A 153 14.46 7.89 -22.15
C GLY A 153 13.96 7.81 -23.60
N TYR A 154 12.86 8.49 -23.95
CA TYR A 154 12.39 8.58 -25.34
C TYR A 154 13.37 9.34 -26.23
N ARG A 155 14.13 10.29 -25.67
CA ARG A 155 15.12 11.07 -26.42
C ARG A 155 16.45 10.31 -26.66
N GLN A 156 16.74 9.26 -25.90
CA GLN A 156 17.95 8.45 -26.12
C GLN A 156 17.79 7.42 -27.25
N TRP A 157 16.57 6.95 -27.51
CA TRP A 157 16.29 5.94 -28.53
C TRP A 157 16.75 6.32 -29.95
N PRO A 158 16.54 7.56 -30.44
CA PRO A 158 16.97 7.94 -31.79
C PRO A 158 18.49 8.13 -31.95
N TRP A 159 19.23 8.33 -30.85
CA TRP A 159 20.68 8.56 -30.88
C TRP A 159 21.48 7.25 -30.99
N LEU A 160 20.92 6.14 -30.49
CA LEU A 160 21.51 4.79 -30.59
C LEU A 160 21.28 4.14 -31.96
N SER A 161 20.28 4.58 -32.72
CA SER A 161 20.04 4.13 -34.09
C SER A 161 20.90 4.86 -35.16
N SER A 162 21.72 5.82 -34.73
CA SER A 162 22.55 6.67 -35.60
C SER A 162 24.06 6.51 -35.37
N ILE A 163 24.47 5.52 -34.57
CA ILE A 163 25.85 5.03 -34.42
C ILE A 163 25.89 3.61 -35.00
#